data_AF-A0A845S9R8-F1
#
_entry.id   AF-A0A845S9R8-F1
#
_cell.length_a   1.000
_cell.length_b   1.000
_cell.length_c   1.000
_cell.angle_alpha   90.00
_cell.angle_beta   90.00
_cell.angle_gamma   90.00
#
_symmetry.space_group_name_H-M   'P 1'
#
loop_
_entity.id
_entity.type
_entity.pdbx_description
1 polymer ?
#
loop_
_entity_poly.entity_id
_entity_poly.type
_entity_poly.pdbx_seq_one_letter_code
_entity_poly.pdbx_strand_id
1 'polypeptide(L)'
;MKLKIMITMVLAVLITGCANAPRFAVPGRSAQSTYLSQVASPGCLGAASINPTLTPPALYQGMVSCIKAGRNNDGVLLFALAGTYSYFDALRLDTDAARQAHSSMLGEALKMINANQQQAFWQSANGALGDRQQLAALCRQIDAIGKPVYFPQYVMQPSRIGRGAAMPANTDQLWKTAMNSYLHCATDVMSIR
;
A
#
# COMPACT_ATOMS: atom_id res chain seq x y z
N MET A 1 41.19 64.07 -48.40
CA MET A 1 40.59 63.48 -47.18
C MET A 1 39.14 63.14 -47.45
N LYS A 2 38.80 61.84 -47.50
CA LYS A 2 37.56 61.23 -46.97
C LYS A 2 37.54 59.76 -47.36
N LEU A 3 37.88 58.96 -46.37
CA LEU A 3 37.98 57.51 -46.31
C LEU A 3 36.57 56.91 -46.28
N LYS A 4 36.24 55.99 -47.19
CA LYS A 4 35.08 55.10 -47.06
C LYS A 4 35.55 53.67 -47.24
N ILE A 5 35.70 52.99 -46.10
CA ILE A 5 36.17 51.63 -45.96
C ILE A 5 35.10 50.67 -46.48
N MET A 6 35.53 49.77 -47.35
CA MET A 6 34.78 48.68 -47.95
C MET A 6 34.23 47.73 -46.88
N ILE A 7 32.97 47.39 -47.09
CA ILE A 7 32.23 46.28 -46.49
C ILE A 7 32.91 44.96 -46.87
N THR A 8 32.93 44.03 -45.90
CA THR A 8 32.65 42.57 -45.97
C THR A 8 33.74 41.74 -45.31
N MET A 9 33.47 41.15 -44.13
CA MET A 9 33.56 39.70 -43.94
C MET A 9 33.06 39.29 -42.55
N VAL A 10 31.95 38.57 -42.60
CA VAL A 10 31.40 37.58 -41.68
C VAL A 10 32.42 37.02 -40.68
N LEU A 11 32.17 37.20 -39.38
CA LEU A 11 32.71 36.34 -38.34
C LEU A 11 31.54 35.70 -37.58
N ALA A 12 31.34 34.42 -37.85
CA ALA A 12 30.31 33.60 -37.22
C ALA A 12 30.56 33.52 -35.71
N VAL A 13 29.55 33.90 -34.93
CA VAL A 13 29.51 33.76 -33.48
C VAL A 13 29.39 32.26 -33.15
N LEU A 14 30.47 31.66 -32.65
CA LEU A 14 30.43 30.32 -32.06
C LEU A 14 29.89 30.45 -30.64
N ILE A 15 28.59 30.19 -30.49
CA ILE A 15 27.93 30.03 -29.19
C ILE A 15 28.21 28.58 -28.75
N THR A 16 29.29 28.35 -28.01
CA THR A 16 29.53 27.07 -27.32
C THR A 16 28.64 26.97 -26.08
N GLY A 17 27.37 26.66 -26.31
CA GLY A 17 26.40 26.30 -25.27
C GLY A 17 26.64 24.89 -24.73
N CYS A 18 26.71 24.80 -23.40
CA CYS A 18 26.52 23.64 -22.53
C CYS A 18 27.08 22.28 -22.98
N ALA A 19 28.16 21.85 -22.33
CA ALA A 19 28.59 20.46 -22.31
C ALA A 19 27.42 19.56 -21.88
N ASN A 20 26.97 18.73 -22.81
CA ASN A 20 26.08 17.61 -22.57
C ASN A 20 26.79 16.60 -21.66
N ALA A 21 26.54 16.67 -20.35
CA ALA A 21 26.77 15.50 -19.51
C ALA A 21 25.88 14.37 -20.05
N PRO A 22 26.42 13.16 -20.32
CA PRO A 22 25.59 12.03 -20.67
C PRO A 22 24.62 11.81 -19.51
N ARG A 23 23.33 12.05 -19.79
CA ARG A 23 22.26 11.60 -18.91
C ARG A 23 22.39 10.08 -18.89
N PHE A 24 23.01 9.54 -17.84
CA PHE A 24 22.77 8.15 -17.49
C PHE A 24 21.26 8.04 -17.35
N ALA A 25 20.62 7.41 -18.33
CA ALA A 25 19.27 6.94 -18.18
C ALA A 25 19.33 5.94 -17.03
N VAL A 26 19.08 6.43 -15.81
CA VAL A 26 18.64 5.56 -14.72
C VAL A 26 17.40 4.89 -15.31
N PRO A 27 17.41 3.56 -15.55
CA PRO A 27 16.21 2.90 -15.99
C PRO A 27 15.17 3.27 -14.93
N GLY A 28 14.11 3.96 -15.36
CA GLY A 28 12.91 4.13 -14.58
C GLY A 28 12.33 2.74 -14.37
N ARG A 29 12.93 2.00 -13.45
CA ARG A 29 12.41 0.76 -12.93
C ARG A 29 11.42 1.22 -11.86
N SER A 30 10.27 1.71 -12.32
CA SER A 30 9.03 1.34 -11.67
C SER A 30 8.97 -0.17 -11.80
N ALA A 31 9.69 -0.87 -10.90
CA ALA A 31 9.41 -2.27 -10.66
C ALA A 31 7.93 -2.27 -10.29
N GLN A 32 7.08 -2.66 -11.25
CA GLN A 32 5.68 -2.91 -11.01
C GLN A 32 5.66 -3.88 -9.85
N SER A 33 5.37 -3.36 -8.67
CA SER A 33 5.20 -4.22 -7.52
C SER A 33 4.00 -5.09 -7.85
N THR A 34 4.17 -6.38 -7.63
CA THR A 34 3.10 -7.37 -7.77
C THR A 34 3.08 -8.20 -6.48
N TYR A 35 2.99 -7.53 -5.33
CA TYR A 35 2.92 -8.16 -4.01
C TYR A 35 1.83 -9.24 -4.00
N LEU A 36 0.69 -8.95 -4.63
CA LEU A 36 -0.44 -9.87 -4.74
C LEU A 36 -0.14 -11.11 -5.59
N SER A 37 0.76 -11.02 -6.58
CA SER A 37 1.13 -12.17 -7.43
C SER A 37 2.03 -13.19 -6.73
N GLN A 38 2.61 -12.82 -5.59
CA GLN A 38 3.52 -13.66 -4.81
C GLN A 38 2.78 -14.63 -3.88
N VAL A 39 1.44 -14.50 -3.78
CA VAL A 39 0.61 -15.30 -2.90
C VAL A 39 -0.58 -15.89 -3.66
N ALA A 40 -0.98 -17.11 -3.28
CA ALA A 40 -2.22 -17.69 -3.77
C ALA A 40 -3.43 -16.96 -3.16
N SER A 41 -4.53 -16.88 -3.92
CA SER A 41 -5.78 -16.35 -3.39
C SER A 41 -6.36 -17.33 -2.36
N PRO A 42 -6.74 -16.86 -1.16
CA PRO A 42 -7.42 -17.70 -0.18
C PRO A 42 -8.92 -17.89 -0.50
N GLY A 43 -9.40 -17.38 -1.63
CA GLY A 43 -10.84 -17.30 -1.94
C GLY A 43 -11.54 -16.17 -1.19
N CYS A 44 -12.86 -16.08 -1.28
CA CYS A 44 -13.62 -15.10 -0.51
C CYS A 44 -13.85 -15.59 0.93
N LEU A 45 -13.15 -14.97 1.88
CA LEU A 45 -13.22 -15.31 3.29
C LEU A 45 -14.33 -14.52 3.98
N GLY A 46 -15.16 -15.20 4.77
CA GLY A 46 -16.02 -14.54 5.76
C GLY A 46 -15.30 -14.37 7.09
N ALA A 47 -15.88 -13.58 7.99
CA ALA A 47 -15.27 -13.22 9.28
C ALA A 47 -14.72 -14.42 10.09
N ALA A 48 -15.43 -15.54 10.11
CA ALA A 48 -15.03 -16.74 10.87
C ALA A 48 -13.77 -17.45 10.34
N SER A 49 -13.36 -17.18 9.10
CA SER A 49 -12.18 -17.81 8.48
C SER A 49 -10.95 -16.91 8.51
N ILE A 50 -11.10 -15.67 8.99
CA ILE A 50 -10.01 -14.69 9.08
C ILE A 50 -9.25 -14.92 10.39
N ASN A 51 -7.92 -14.88 10.31
CA ASN A 51 -7.05 -15.10 11.46
C ASN A 51 -5.74 -14.29 11.28
N PRO A 52 -4.96 -14.08 12.35
CA PRO A 52 -3.80 -13.18 12.33
C PRO A 52 -2.56 -13.72 11.59
N THR A 53 -2.62 -14.91 10.98
CA THR A 53 -1.54 -15.44 10.13
C THR A 53 -1.68 -14.98 8.67
N LEU A 54 -2.83 -14.44 8.27
CA LEU A 54 -3.07 -13.93 6.92
C LEU A 54 -2.27 -12.65 6.68
N THR A 55 -1.50 -12.61 5.59
CA THR A 55 -0.71 -11.45 5.20
C THR A 55 -1.54 -10.45 4.37
N PRO A 56 -1.16 -9.17 4.30
CA PRO A 56 -1.86 -8.17 3.50
C PRO A 56 -2.02 -8.56 2.02
N PRO A 57 -1.03 -9.13 1.32
CA PRO A 57 -1.24 -9.64 -0.03
C PRO A 57 -2.33 -10.70 -0.11
N ALA A 58 -2.40 -11.62 0.85
CA ALA A 58 -3.42 -12.68 0.89
C ALA A 58 -4.81 -12.10 1.20
N LEU A 59 -4.89 -11.14 2.12
CA LEU A 59 -6.13 -10.44 2.46
C LEU A 59 -6.65 -9.62 1.27
N TYR A 60 -5.79 -8.91 0.55
CA TYR A 60 -6.18 -8.20 -0.68
C TYR A 60 -6.61 -9.15 -1.81
N GLN A 61 -5.97 -10.30 -1.96
CA GLN A 61 -6.44 -11.35 -2.87
C GLN A 61 -7.83 -11.89 -2.46
N GLY A 62 -8.07 -12.05 -1.15
CA GLY A 62 -9.37 -12.43 -0.64
C GLY A 62 -10.44 -11.36 -0.90
N MET A 63 -10.09 -10.08 -0.71
CA MET A 63 -10.94 -8.94 -1.03
C MET A 63 -11.37 -8.99 -2.50
N VAL A 64 -10.41 -9.18 -3.42
CA VAL A 64 -10.70 -9.33 -4.87
C VAL A 64 -11.67 -10.48 -5.13
N SER A 65 -11.45 -11.64 -4.49
CA SER A 65 -12.35 -12.79 -4.62
C SER A 65 -13.76 -12.49 -4.10
N CYS A 66 -13.89 -11.76 -2.98
CA CYS A 66 -15.19 -11.38 -2.45
C CYS A 66 -15.93 -10.39 -3.33
N ILE A 67 -15.25 -9.39 -3.88
CA ILE A 67 -15.84 -8.42 -4.80
C ILE A 67 -16.32 -9.13 -6.08
N LYS A 68 -15.53 -10.06 -6.63
CA LYS A 68 -15.93 -10.86 -7.80
C LYS A 68 -17.16 -11.73 -7.53
N ALA A 69 -17.35 -12.17 -6.29
CA ALA A 69 -18.52 -12.93 -5.84
C ALA A 69 -19.71 -12.05 -5.41
N GLY A 70 -19.63 -10.72 -5.53
CA GLY A 70 -20.67 -9.80 -5.07
C GLY A 70 -20.78 -9.67 -3.54
N ARG A 71 -19.85 -10.26 -2.79
CA ARG A 71 -19.78 -10.24 -1.32
C ARG A 71 -19.01 -9.01 -0.84
N ASN A 72 -19.49 -7.82 -1.18
CA ASN A 72 -18.76 -6.58 -0.93
C ASN A 72 -18.50 -6.31 0.56
N ASN A 73 -19.41 -6.67 1.47
CA ASN A 73 -19.23 -6.48 2.90
C ASN A 73 -18.05 -7.31 3.46
N ASP A 74 -17.89 -8.56 3.00
CA ASP A 74 -16.72 -9.37 3.34
C ASP A 74 -15.44 -8.75 2.73
N GLY A 75 -15.56 -8.21 1.51
CA GLY A 75 -14.50 -7.42 0.87
C GLY A 75 -14.08 -6.20 1.71
N VAL A 76 -15.02 -5.49 2.34
CA VAL A 76 -14.73 -4.34 3.21
C VAL A 76 -13.96 -4.77 4.46
N LEU A 77 -14.33 -5.89 5.08
CA LEU A 77 -13.59 -6.42 6.23
C LEU A 77 -12.15 -6.77 5.84
N LEU A 78 -11.97 -7.47 4.72
CA LEU A 78 -10.64 -7.84 4.21
C LEU A 78 -9.82 -6.62 3.79
N PHE A 79 -10.45 -5.61 3.18
CA PHE A 79 -9.83 -4.33 2.84
C PHE A 79 -9.28 -3.63 4.09
N ALA A 80 -10.14 -3.43 5.08
CA ALA A 80 -9.80 -2.74 6.31
C ALA A 80 -8.69 -3.47 7.07
N LEU A 81 -8.78 -4.79 7.19
CA LEU A 81 -7.75 -5.60 7.84
C LEU A 81 -6.41 -5.58 7.08
N ALA A 82 -6.42 -5.73 5.75
CA ALA A 82 -5.22 -5.70 4.93
C ALA A 82 -4.50 -4.35 5.04
N GLY A 83 -5.26 -3.27 5.03
CA GLY A 83 -4.75 -1.92 5.20
C GLY A 83 -4.13 -1.70 6.59
N THR A 84 -4.82 -2.12 7.66
CA THR A 84 -4.28 -2.03 9.03
C THR A 84 -3.02 -2.88 9.20
N TYR A 85 -3.01 -4.11 8.69
CA TYR A 85 -1.85 -5.01 8.77
C TYR A 85 -0.67 -4.46 7.99
N SER A 86 -0.88 -3.95 6.77
CA SER A 86 0.21 -3.37 5.97
C SER A 86 0.74 -2.07 6.57
N TYR A 87 -0.11 -1.25 7.19
CA TYR A 87 0.33 -0.05 7.91
C TYR A 87 1.10 -0.41 9.18
N PHE A 88 0.62 -1.39 9.96
CA PHE A 88 1.34 -1.95 11.10
C PHE A 88 2.71 -2.50 10.69
N ASP A 89 2.79 -3.21 9.56
CA ASP A 89 4.02 -3.74 9.01
C ASP A 89 5.00 -2.64 8.60
N ALA A 90 4.49 -1.55 8.03
CA ALA A 90 5.28 -0.35 7.74
C ALA A 90 5.83 0.29 9.01
N LEU A 91 5.03 0.41 10.08
CA LEU A 91 5.47 0.97 11.36
C LEU A 91 6.54 0.12 12.05
N ARG A 92 6.37 -1.21 12.09
CA ARG A 92 7.28 -2.09 12.83
C ARG A 92 8.59 -2.37 12.11
N LEU A 93 8.62 -2.28 10.78
CA LEU A 93 9.83 -2.45 9.99
C LEU A 93 10.57 -1.14 9.75
N ASP A 94 9.83 -0.02 9.68
CA ASP A 94 10.35 1.32 9.36
C ASP A 94 11.28 1.34 8.14
N THR A 95 10.83 0.72 7.04
CA THR A 95 11.57 0.71 5.78
C THR A 95 10.75 1.34 4.66
N ASP A 96 11.42 1.94 3.68
CA ASP A 96 10.78 2.44 2.46
C ASP A 96 10.02 1.34 1.72
N ALA A 97 10.55 0.11 1.72
CA ALA A 97 9.90 -1.04 1.09
C ALA A 97 8.54 -1.35 1.74
N ALA A 98 8.46 -1.34 3.06
CA ALA A 98 7.21 -1.60 3.77
C ALA A 98 6.19 -0.46 3.57
N ARG A 99 6.64 0.80 3.59
CA ARG A 99 5.80 1.97 3.27
C ARG A 99 5.28 1.93 1.83
N GLN A 100 6.13 1.58 0.86
CA GLN A 100 5.74 1.40 -0.53
C GLN A 100 4.74 0.25 -0.71
N ALA A 101 4.91 -0.84 0.02
CA ALA A 101 3.98 -1.96 -0.03
C ALA A 101 2.58 -1.54 0.45
N HIS A 102 2.49 -0.86 1.59
CA HIS A 102 1.24 -0.32 2.09
C HIS A 102 0.53 0.60 1.07
N SER A 103 1.27 1.51 0.43
CA SER A 103 0.68 2.47 -0.52
C SER A 103 0.27 1.85 -1.87
N SER A 104 0.80 0.69 -2.25
CA SER A 104 0.62 0.12 -3.60
C SER A 104 -0.40 -1.03 -3.67
N MET A 105 -0.50 -1.86 -2.62
CA MET A 105 -1.24 -3.12 -2.68
C MET A 105 -2.73 -2.95 -2.98
N LEU A 106 -3.39 -1.92 -2.45
CA LEU A 106 -4.79 -1.63 -2.79
C LEU A 106 -4.94 -1.34 -4.29
N GLY A 107 -4.05 -0.53 -4.85
CA GLY A 107 -4.05 -0.20 -6.29
C GLY A 107 -3.82 -1.42 -7.17
N GLU A 108 -2.96 -2.35 -6.74
CA GLU A 108 -2.79 -3.65 -7.40
C GLU A 108 -4.08 -4.47 -7.36
N ALA A 109 -4.73 -4.55 -6.19
CA ALA A 109 -5.96 -5.30 -6.01
C ALA A 109 -7.11 -4.78 -6.89
N LEU A 110 -7.29 -3.45 -6.93
CA LEU A 110 -8.36 -2.81 -7.70
C LEU A 110 -8.19 -3.01 -9.21
N LYS A 111 -6.95 -3.13 -9.71
CA LYS A 111 -6.68 -3.47 -11.13
C LYS A 111 -7.16 -4.88 -11.52
N MET A 112 -7.45 -5.75 -10.55
CA MET A 112 -7.90 -7.13 -10.80
C MET A 112 -9.43 -7.26 -10.93
N ILE A 113 -10.17 -6.16 -10.79
CA ILE A 113 -11.63 -6.09 -10.88
C ILE A 113 -12.06 -4.97 -11.84
N ASN A 114 -13.25 -5.09 -12.41
CA ASN A 114 -13.77 -4.12 -13.38
C ASN A 114 -14.38 -2.88 -12.70
N ALA A 115 -14.72 -1.85 -13.49
CA ALA A 115 -15.23 -0.58 -12.97
C ALA A 115 -16.53 -0.73 -12.16
N ASN A 116 -17.47 -1.56 -12.61
CA ASN A 116 -18.73 -1.80 -11.89
C ASN A 116 -18.48 -2.46 -10.53
N GLN A 117 -17.55 -3.42 -10.49
CA GLN A 117 -17.11 -4.07 -9.26
C GLN A 117 -16.43 -3.09 -8.31
N GLN A 118 -15.56 -2.21 -8.81
CA GLN A 118 -14.94 -1.16 -8.00
C GLN A 118 -15.99 -0.20 -7.43
N GLN A 119 -16.94 0.24 -8.25
CA GLN A 119 -18.01 1.14 -7.81
C GLN A 119 -18.86 0.51 -6.70
N ALA A 120 -19.30 -0.74 -6.90
CA ALA A 120 -20.11 -1.45 -5.91
C ALA A 120 -19.33 -1.69 -4.59
N PHE A 121 -18.04 -2.03 -4.70
CA PHE A 121 -17.18 -2.14 -3.53
C PHE A 121 -17.03 -0.82 -2.78
N TRP A 122 -16.75 0.28 -3.48
CA TRP A 122 -16.59 1.59 -2.86
C TRP A 122 -17.88 2.12 -2.24
N GLN A 123 -19.04 1.80 -2.81
CA GLN A 123 -20.32 2.09 -2.19
C GLN A 123 -20.45 1.39 -0.82
N SER A 124 -20.12 0.10 -0.74
CA SER A 124 -20.11 -0.64 0.53
C SER A 124 -19.06 -0.12 1.50
N ALA A 125 -17.84 0.14 1.03
CA ALA A 125 -16.74 0.63 1.86
C ALA A 125 -17.05 2.02 2.44
N ASN A 126 -17.55 2.95 1.63
CA ASN A 126 -17.93 4.28 2.10
C ASN A 126 -19.09 4.23 3.10
N GLY A 127 -20.05 3.31 2.91
CA GLY A 127 -21.12 3.09 3.87
C GLY A 127 -20.59 2.60 5.22
N ALA A 128 -19.73 1.59 5.21
CA ALA A 128 -19.18 1.00 6.42
C ALA A 128 -18.21 1.93 7.17
N LEU A 129 -17.37 2.67 6.44
CA LEU A 129 -16.32 3.52 7.02
C LEU A 129 -16.81 4.94 7.33
N GLY A 130 -17.83 5.42 6.62
CA GLY A 130 -18.42 6.75 6.84
C GLY A 130 -19.48 6.77 7.95
N ASP A 131 -20.09 5.63 8.27
CA ASP A 131 -21.03 5.49 9.37
C ASP A 131 -20.32 5.13 10.69
N ARG A 132 -20.55 5.93 11.75
CA ARG A 132 -19.86 5.74 13.04
C ARG A 132 -20.16 4.38 13.67
N GLN A 133 -21.39 3.89 13.58
CA GLN A 133 -21.77 2.62 14.21
C GLN A 133 -21.19 1.42 13.45
N GLN A 134 -21.22 1.47 12.13
CA GLN A 134 -20.62 0.43 11.28
C GLN A 134 -19.10 0.42 11.42
N LEU A 135 -18.44 1.59 11.42
CA LEU A 135 -17.00 1.68 11.66
C LEU A 135 -16.63 1.12 13.04
N ALA A 136 -17.37 1.46 14.08
CA ALA A 136 -17.13 0.92 15.41
C ALA A 136 -17.31 -0.61 15.46
N ALA A 137 -18.29 -1.16 14.74
CA ALA A 137 -18.46 -2.61 14.62
C ALA A 137 -17.29 -3.27 13.88
N LEU A 138 -16.84 -2.67 12.77
CA LEU A 138 -15.69 -3.13 12.00
C LEU A 138 -14.39 -3.11 12.84
N CYS A 139 -14.16 -2.02 13.58
CA CYS A 139 -13.02 -1.90 14.50
C CYS A 139 -13.02 -3.00 15.56
N ARG A 140 -14.17 -3.30 16.18
CA ARG A 140 -14.28 -4.41 17.14
C ARG A 140 -13.99 -5.78 16.51
N GLN A 141 -14.43 -6.01 15.27
CA GLN A 141 -14.13 -7.27 14.57
C GLN A 141 -12.62 -7.40 14.31
N ILE A 142 -11.96 -6.34 13.86
CA ILE A 142 -10.53 -6.34 13.57
C ILE A 142 -9.71 -6.50 14.87
N ASP A 143 -10.12 -5.83 15.95
CA ASP A 143 -9.46 -5.98 17.26
C ASP A 143 -9.60 -7.41 17.81
N ALA A 144 -10.78 -8.03 17.64
CA ALA A 144 -11.01 -9.42 18.04
C ALA A 144 -10.16 -10.43 17.24
N ILE A 145 -9.85 -10.15 15.96
CA ILE A 145 -8.91 -10.95 15.16
C ILE A 145 -7.46 -10.75 15.69
N GLY A 146 -7.13 -9.53 16.07
CA GLY A 146 -5.85 -9.16 16.67
C GLY A 146 -4.76 -8.82 15.66
N LYS A 147 -3.59 -8.44 16.20
CA LYS A 147 -2.41 -8.04 15.43
C LYS A 147 -1.78 -9.22 14.67
N PRO A 148 -1.04 -8.97 13.58
CA PRO A 148 -0.27 -9.98 12.87
C PRO A 148 0.64 -10.82 13.78
N VAL A 149 0.60 -12.14 13.62
CA VAL A 149 1.53 -13.07 14.29
C VAL A 149 2.64 -13.57 13.35
N TYR A 150 2.64 -13.12 12.10
CA TYR A 150 3.65 -13.46 11.11
C TYR A 150 4.80 -12.44 11.08
N PHE A 151 5.92 -12.86 10.51
CA PHE A 151 7.02 -11.99 10.08
C PHE A 151 6.82 -11.57 8.60
N PRO A 152 6.87 -10.27 8.25
CA PRO A 152 6.39 -9.74 6.98
C PRO A 152 7.37 -10.00 5.82
N GLN A 153 7.58 -11.27 5.47
CA GLN A 153 8.50 -11.67 4.41
C GLN A 153 8.15 -11.07 3.04
N TYR A 154 6.88 -10.75 2.81
CA TYR A 154 6.37 -10.21 1.55
C TYR A 154 6.89 -8.79 1.20
N VAL A 155 7.50 -8.07 2.14
CA VAL A 155 8.17 -6.77 1.90
C VAL A 155 9.69 -6.84 2.04
N MET A 156 10.23 -8.03 2.25
CA MET A 156 11.66 -8.21 2.44
C MET A 156 12.37 -8.49 1.12
N GLN A 157 13.59 -7.98 1.01
CA GLN A 157 14.49 -8.43 -0.03
C GLN A 157 14.89 -9.89 0.23
N PRO A 158 15.05 -10.72 -0.81
CA PRO A 158 15.48 -12.12 -0.67
C PRO A 158 16.76 -12.29 0.18
N SER A 159 17.68 -11.33 0.11
CA SER A 159 18.95 -11.31 0.86
C SER A 159 18.81 -11.16 2.39
N ARG A 160 17.62 -10.80 2.87
CA ARG A 160 17.31 -10.64 4.31
C ARG A 160 16.40 -11.74 4.85
N ILE A 161 15.90 -12.65 4.01
CA ILE A 161 15.12 -13.81 4.45
C ILE A 161 16.04 -14.74 5.25
N GLY A 162 15.64 -15.12 6.47
CA GLY A 162 16.41 -16.01 7.35
C GLY A 162 17.39 -15.33 8.32
N ARG A 163 17.66 -14.03 8.16
CA ARG A 163 18.32 -13.22 9.20
C ARG A 163 17.23 -12.67 10.11
N GLY A 164 16.78 -13.47 11.07
CA GLY A 164 15.67 -13.14 11.95
C GLY A 164 15.79 -11.72 12.49
N ALA A 165 14.95 -10.80 12.00
CA ALA A 165 14.83 -9.48 12.60
C ALA A 165 13.95 -9.66 13.84
N ALA A 166 14.48 -9.29 14.99
CA ALA A 166 13.71 -9.31 16.23
C ALA A 166 12.48 -8.41 16.05
N MET A 167 11.30 -8.92 16.44
CA MET A 167 10.11 -8.09 16.51
C MET A 167 10.34 -6.96 17.52
N PRO A 168 9.94 -5.72 17.22
CA PRO A 168 10.13 -4.62 18.16
C PRO A 168 9.30 -4.86 19.43
N ALA A 169 9.84 -4.50 20.60
CA ALA A 169 9.21 -4.75 21.89
C ALA A 169 7.86 -4.03 22.07
N ASN A 170 7.60 -2.96 21.32
CA ASN A 170 6.41 -2.10 21.43
C ASN A 170 5.27 -2.49 20.47
N THR A 171 5.17 -3.75 20.04
CA THR A 171 4.15 -4.20 19.06
C THR A 171 2.71 -3.87 19.43
N ASP A 172 2.34 -3.87 20.72
CA ASP A 172 0.98 -3.49 21.13
C ASP A 172 0.68 -2.01 20.89
N GLN A 173 1.68 -1.15 21.13
CA GLN A 173 1.55 0.27 20.85
C GLN A 173 1.46 0.52 19.35
N LEU A 174 2.28 -0.14 18.56
CA LEU A 174 2.24 -0.04 17.10
C LEU A 174 0.90 -0.53 16.53
N TRP A 175 0.32 -1.59 17.12
CA TRP A 175 -1.01 -2.08 16.73
C TRP A 175 -2.10 -1.05 16.99
N LYS A 176 -2.12 -0.46 18.19
CA LYS A 176 -3.05 0.64 18.52
C LYS A 176 -2.86 1.82 17.56
N THR A 177 -1.61 2.20 17.27
CA THR A 177 -1.33 3.24 16.29
C THR A 177 -1.90 2.87 14.92
N ALA A 178 -1.75 1.63 14.46
CA ALA A 178 -2.32 1.23 13.18
C ALA A 178 -3.85 1.31 13.16
N MET A 179 -4.52 0.80 14.18
CA MET A 179 -5.98 0.89 14.31
C MET A 179 -6.47 2.35 14.32
N ASN A 180 -5.78 3.24 15.03
CA ASN A 180 -6.20 4.63 15.19
C ASN A 180 -5.82 5.51 13.99
N SER A 181 -4.63 5.33 13.43
CA SER A 181 -4.11 6.20 12.37
C SER A 181 -4.55 5.78 10.98
N TYR A 182 -4.76 4.47 10.75
CA TYR A 182 -5.22 3.97 9.46
C TYR A 182 -6.75 3.87 9.38
N LEU A 183 -7.40 3.17 10.33
CA LEU A 183 -8.86 3.01 10.31
C LEU A 183 -9.64 4.08 11.07
N HIS A 184 -8.95 4.95 11.82
CA HIS A 184 -9.62 5.93 12.68
C HIS A 184 -10.55 5.29 13.72
N CYS A 185 -10.17 4.10 14.21
CA CYS A 185 -10.86 3.47 15.33
C CYS A 185 -10.76 4.35 16.57
N ALA A 186 -11.89 4.54 17.25
CA ALA A 186 -11.92 5.32 18.48
C ALA A 186 -11.22 4.53 19.61
N THR A 187 -10.34 5.21 20.35
CA THR A 187 -9.48 4.61 21.37
C THR A 187 -10.21 4.20 22.64
N ASP A 188 -11.38 4.79 22.88
CA ASP A 188 -12.27 4.57 24.03
C ASP A 188 -13.09 3.27 23.90
N VAL A 189 -13.39 2.83 22.67
CA VAL A 189 -14.18 1.61 22.41
C VAL A 189 -13.34 0.33 22.60
N MET A 190 -12.01 0.41 22.53
CA MET A 190 -11.12 -0.75 22.70
C MET A 190 -10.77 -1.06 24.17
N SER A 191 -11.47 -0.44 25.13
CA SER A 191 -11.19 -0.60 26.57
C SER A 191 -12.34 -1.20 27.40
N ILE A 192 -13.40 -1.71 26.76
CA ILE A 192 -14.45 -2.44 27.49
C ILE A 192 -14.05 -3.93 27.53
N ARG A 193 -13.32 -4.30 28.59
CA ARG A 193 -13.17 -5.69 29.03
C ARG A 193 -14.29 -6.05 29.99
#